data_AF-A0A284RF84-F1
#
_entry.id   AF-A0A284RF84-F1
#
_cell.length_a   1.000
_cell.length_b   1.000
_cell.length_c   1.000
_cell.angle_alpha   90.00
_cell.angle_beta   90.00
_cell.angle_gamma   90.00
#
_symmetry.space_group_name_H-M   'P 1'
#
loop_
_entity.id
_entity.type
_entity.pdbx_description
1 polymer ?
#
loop_
_entity_poly.entity_id
_entity_poly.type
_entity_poly.pdbx_seq_one_letter_code
_entity_poly.pdbx_strand_id
1 'polypeptide(L)'
;MDHSRAQSPSQFPASRSKYYRPYFTSDEIQILSEKQKGKLSVTQEDKDVCLAALYVSTKMHDTLKKPRELLAVSYALRFPDLVAKSKNPAGEVDLDTMDPAIVEHDRQRLLAIERLTLETICFNFTSRMPFPYVIKIGRALGAKKQIIKLAWRLAVDSHRTLVPIQYTPVTVALSSIYLASLLLSWEQPESPRQEPDSSSAHDLRDQLHRHGDWERRFQTHVEDLDVIAHEMLDLLIQAAQSPSANTSPRTPSSPSPHPSPRNQHLSSTAQAVEPLPYNADQLLRLKIHLRESEHHPRYRYSLDPNGIDDASEALGKNEGTVRFLFGPPGIVGQGI
;
A
#
# COMPACT_ATOMS: atom_id res chain seq x y z
N MET A 1 -71.68 0.28 6.47
CA MET A 1 -70.87 -0.55 5.53
C MET A 1 -70.81 0.21 4.22
N ASP A 2 -69.72 0.64 3.63
CA ASP A 2 -68.31 0.70 3.99
C ASP A 2 -67.73 1.74 3.01
N HIS A 3 -67.20 2.86 3.49
CA HIS A 3 -66.46 3.80 2.63
C HIS A 3 -64.98 3.70 2.95
N SER A 4 -64.27 3.04 2.03
CA SER A 4 -62.84 2.77 2.02
C SER A 4 -62.01 4.06 2.12
N ARG A 5 -61.31 4.22 3.24
CA ARG A 5 -60.31 5.27 3.43
C ARG A 5 -58.98 4.77 2.84
N ALA A 6 -58.59 5.30 1.69
CA ALA A 6 -57.27 5.07 1.09
C ALA A 6 -56.18 5.52 2.08
N GLN A 7 -55.28 4.59 2.44
CA GLN A 7 -54.09 4.88 3.23
C GLN A 7 -53.04 5.55 2.34
N SER A 8 -52.52 6.68 2.79
CA SER A 8 -51.38 7.36 2.18
C SER A 8 -50.12 6.48 2.27
N PRO A 9 -49.33 6.29 1.19
CA PRO A 9 -48.07 5.56 1.28
C PRO A 9 -46.98 6.51 1.80
N SER A 10 -46.89 6.67 3.12
CA SER A 10 -45.72 7.28 3.75
C SER A 10 -44.78 6.19 4.24
N GLN A 11 -43.73 5.92 3.46
CA GLN A 11 -42.37 5.61 3.94
C GLN A 11 -41.51 5.24 2.73
N PHE A 12 -40.82 6.23 2.17
CA PHE A 12 -39.61 5.92 1.42
C PHE A 12 -38.66 5.19 2.38
N PRO A 13 -38.08 4.04 1.99
CA PRO A 13 -37.11 3.37 2.85
C PRO A 13 -35.96 4.35 3.13
N ALA A 14 -35.68 4.58 4.41
CA ALA A 14 -34.55 5.39 4.84
C ALA A 14 -33.30 4.89 4.10
N SER A 15 -32.67 5.76 3.33
CA SER A 15 -31.42 5.45 2.63
C SER A 15 -30.37 5.12 3.69
N ARG A 16 -30.21 3.84 4.00
CA ARG A 16 -29.15 3.35 4.88
C ARG A 16 -27.85 3.49 4.09
N SER A 17 -27.12 4.57 4.34
CA SER A 17 -25.72 4.68 3.94
C SER A 17 -24.98 3.44 4.45
N LYS A 18 -24.61 2.53 3.55
CA LYS A 18 -23.78 1.38 3.90
C LYS A 18 -22.36 1.89 4.10
N TYR A 19 -21.91 1.93 5.35
CA TYR A 19 -20.53 2.27 5.72
C TYR A 19 -19.65 1.04 5.46
N TYR A 20 -18.54 1.21 4.74
CA TYR A 20 -17.61 0.13 4.49
C TYR A 20 -16.74 -0.07 5.73
N ARG A 21 -16.80 -1.26 6.34
CA ARG A 21 -15.86 -1.69 7.37
C ARG A 21 -14.54 -2.10 6.72
N PRO A 22 -13.41 -2.00 7.44
CA PRO A 22 -12.14 -2.59 7.05
C PRO A 22 -12.32 -4.03 6.54
N TYR A 23 -11.63 -4.39 5.46
CA TYR A 23 -11.78 -5.68 4.79
C TYR A 23 -11.28 -6.83 5.69
N PHE A 24 -10.05 -6.70 6.20
CA PHE A 24 -9.40 -7.68 7.09
C PHE A 24 -8.80 -7.02 8.33
N THR A 25 -8.73 -7.75 9.44
CA THR A 25 -7.94 -7.38 10.62
C THR A 25 -6.48 -7.80 10.46
N SER A 26 -5.57 -7.21 11.24
CA SER A 26 -4.15 -7.58 11.23
C SER A 26 -3.93 -9.06 11.55
N ASP A 27 -4.71 -9.63 12.47
CA ASP A 27 -4.66 -11.05 12.85
C ASP A 27 -5.12 -11.96 11.70
N GLU A 28 -6.22 -11.60 11.03
CA GLU A 28 -6.70 -12.32 9.85
C GLU A 28 -5.64 -12.32 8.74
N ILE A 29 -4.97 -11.19 8.52
CA ILE A 29 -3.91 -11.06 7.52
C ILE A 29 -2.71 -11.93 7.88
N GLN A 30 -2.31 -11.95 9.15
CA GLN A 30 -1.19 -12.78 9.60
C GLN A 30 -1.50 -14.27 9.36
N ILE A 31 -2.69 -14.72 9.75
CA ILE A 31 -3.14 -16.10 9.54
C ILE A 31 -3.19 -16.46 8.05
N LEU A 32 -3.74 -15.57 7.21
CA LEU A 32 -3.80 -15.78 5.76
C LEU A 32 -2.40 -15.81 5.14
N SER A 33 -1.50 -14.93 5.58
CA SER A 33 -0.12 -14.90 5.13
C SER A 33 0.63 -16.18 5.50
N GLU A 34 0.45 -16.67 6.73
CA GLU A 34 1.05 -17.92 7.20
C GLU A 34 0.52 -19.14 6.43
N LYS A 35 -0.79 -19.19 6.16
CA LYS A 35 -1.41 -20.25 5.33
C LYS A 35 -0.89 -20.25 3.88
N GLN A 36 -0.63 -19.08 3.32
CA GLN A 36 -0.11 -18.94 1.95
C GLN A 36 1.40 -19.20 1.83
N LYS A 37 2.17 -19.05 2.91
CA LYS A 37 3.64 -19.09 2.89
C LYS A 37 4.28 -20.48 2.77
N GLY A 38 3.56 -21.58 2.99
CA GLY A 38 4.10 -22.93 2.77
C GLY A 38 5.42 -23.25 3.51
N LYS A 39 6.22 -24.21 3.01
CA LYS A 39 7.52 -24.67 3.57
C LYS A 39 8.74 -24.13 2.81
N LEU A 40 8.63 -22.97 2.22
CA LEU A 40 9.49 -22.52 1.13
C LEU A 40 10.38 -21.33 1.59
N SER A 41 11.56 -21.17 0.97
CA SER A 41 12.65 -20.30 1.44
C SER A 41 12.41 -18.83 1.06
N VAL A 42 12.15 -18.03 2.11
CA VAL A 42 11.72 -16.62 2.10
C VAL A 42 12.41 -15.75 1.03
N THR A 43 13.74 -15.75 0.89
CA THR A 43 14.44 -14.67 0.18
C THR A 43 14.52 -14.78 -1.34
N GLN A 44 14.56 -15.99 -1.92
CA GLN A 44 14.61 -16.16 -3.38
C GLN A 44 13.20 -16.19 -3.98
N GLU A 45 12.25 -16.74 -3.24
CA GLU A 45 10.84 -16.80 -3.64
C GLU A 45 10.18 -15.44 -3.67
N ASP A 46 10.50 -14.57 -2.70
CA ASP A 46 10.00 -13.19 -2.69
C ASP A 46 10.30 -12.49 -4.02
N LYS A 47 11.49 -12.70 -4.60
CA LYS A 47 11.89 -12.03 -5.85
C LYS A 47 11.16 -12.56 -7.07
N ASP A 48 10.88 -13.86 -7.11
CA ASP A 48 10.17 -14.47 -8.24
C ASP A 48 8.66 -14.19 -8.17
N VAL A 49 8.10 -14.15 -6.96
CA VAL A 49 6.73 -13.67 -6.71
C VAL A 49 6.60 -12.19 -7.08
N CYS A 50 7.55 -11.34 -6.69
CA CYS A 50 7.57 -9.93 -7.09
C CYS A 50 7.57 -9.77 -8.62
N LEU A 51 8.41 -10.55 -9.32
CA LEU A 51 8.50 -10.50 -10.78
C LEU A 51 7.20 -10.98 -11.45
N ALA A 52 6.60 -12.06 -10.95
CA ALA A 52 5.33 -12.56 -11.43
C ALA A 52 4.18 -11.59 -11.16
N ALA A 53 4.13 -10.96 -9.98
CA ALA A 53 3.15 -9.93 -9.64
C ALA A 53 3.28 -8.71 -10.55
N LEU A 54 4.51 -8.27 -10.86
CA LEU A 54 4.76 -7.23 -11.85
C LEU A 54 4.26 -7.65 -13.24
N TYR A 55 4.54 -8.89 -13.66
CA TYR A 55 4.07 -9.40 -14.95
C TYR A 55 2.53 -9.41 -15.03
N VAL A 56 1.83 -9.89 -14.00
CA VAL A 56 0.37 -9.82 -13.91
C VAL A 56 -0.13 -8.37 -13.95
N SER A 57 0.54 -7.45 -13.25
CA SER A 57 0.21 -6.02 -13.26
C SER A 57 0.29 -5.40 -14.66
N THR A 58 1.27 -5.79 -15.49
CA THR A 58 1.34 -5.32 -16.89
C THR A 58 0.10 -5.72 -17.71
N LYS A 59 -0.52 -6.86 -17.40
CA LYS A 59 -1.76 -7.32 -18.03
C LYS A 59 -2.97 -6.55 -17.52
N MET A 60 -3.01 -6.27 -16.21
CA MET A 60 -4.06 -5.47 -15.58
C MET A 60 -4.15 -4.05 -16.13
N HIS A 61 -3.00 -3.44 -16.43
CA HIS A 61 -2.90 -2.04 -16.82
C HIS A 61 -2.70 -1.82 -18.33
N ASP A 62 -2.82 -2.86 -19.16
CA ASP A 62 -2.60 -2.78 -20.61
C ASP A 62 -1.23 -2.20 -20.99
N THR A 63 -0.19 -2.66 -20.29
CA THR A 63 1.22 -2.24 -20.46
C THR A 63 2.11 -3.46 -20.70
N LEU A 64 1.61 -4.40 -21.50
CA LEU A 64 2.19 -5.73 -21.72
C LEU A 64 3.70 -5.71 -22.00
N LYS A 65 4.43 -6.59 -21.32
CA LYS A 65 5.87 -6.82 -21.49
C LYS A 65 6.16 -8.28 -21.77
N LYS A 66 7.23 -8.57 -22.51
CA LYS A 66 7.64 -9.95 -22.75
C LYS A 66 8.29 -10.52 -21.48
N PRO A 67 8.04 -11.79 -21.11
CA PRO A 67 8.69 -12.42 -19.96
C PRO A 67 10.22 -12.33 -19.99
N ARG A 68 10.83 -12.43 -21.18
CA ARG A 68 12.29 -12.30 -21.37
C ARG A 68 12.80 -10.90 -21.01
N GLU A 69 12.05 -9.83 -21.32
CA GLU A 69 12.41 -8.45 -20.97
C GLU A 69 12.35 -8.24 -19.45
N LEU A 70 11.31 -8.77 -18.80
CA LEU A 70 11.17 -8.73 -17.35
C LEU A 70 12.30 -9.49 -16.64
N LEU A 71 12.71 -10.64 -17.18
CA LEU A 71 13.86 -11.39 -16.68
C LEU A 71 15.17 -10.62 -16.82
N ALA A 72 15.41 -9.95 -17.94
CA ALA A 72 16.61 -9.15 -18.15
C ALA A 72 16.75 -8.04 -17.10
N VAL A 73 15.65 -7.33 -16.81
CA VAL A 73 15.60 -6.32 -15.75
C VAL A 73 15.82 -6.94 -14.37
N SER A 74 15.17 -8.07 -14.09
CA SER A 74 15.35 -8.79 -12.83
C SER A 74 16.80 -9.23 -12.62
N TYR A 75 17.49 -9.66 -13.68
CA TYR A 75 18.89 -10.08 -13.61
C TYR A 75 19.82 -8.88 -13.39
N ALA A 76 19.53 -7.74 -14.01
CA ALA A 76 20.28 -6.51 -13.77
C ALA A 76 20.25 -6.09 -12.30
N LEU A 77 19.10 -6.25 -11.63
CA LEU A 77 18.93 -5.94 -10.21
C LEU A 77 19.55 -6.99 -9.29
N ARG A 78 19.47 -8.28 -9.65
CA ARG A 78 19.98 -9.40 -8.83
C ARG A 78 21.49 -9.59 -8.96
N PHE A 79 22.06 -9.26 -10.12
CA PHE A 79 23.45 -9.50 -10.47
C PHE A 79 24.09 -8.26 -11.11
N PRO A 80 24.38 -7.20 -10.32
CA PRO A 80 24.96 -5.96 -10.84
C PRO A 80 26.27 -6.17 -11.60
N ASP A 81 27.07 -7.18 -11.23
CA ASP A 81 28.32 -7.54 -11.90
C ASP A 81 28.13 -7.98 -13.36
N LEU A 82 26.95 -8.53 -13.70
CA LEU A 82 26.62 -8.93 -15.06
C LEU A 82 26.27 -7.72 -15.93
N VAL A 83 25.68 -6.69 -15.32
CA VAL A 83 25.44 -5.40 -15.99
C VAL A 83 26.77 -4.71 -16.30
N ALA A 84 27.73 -4.72 -15.37
CA ALA A 84 29.04 -4.12 -15.57
C ALA A 84 29.86 -4.77 -16.71
N LYS A 85 29.54 -6.04 -17.04
CA LYS A 85 30.14 -6.78 -18.16
C LYS A 85 29.33 -6.65 -19.46
N SER A 86 28.10 -6.17 -19.38
CA SER A 86 27.22 -5.96 -20.54
C SER A 86 27.74 -4.79 -21.38
N LYS A 87 27.76 -4.97 -22.70
CA LYS A 87 28.08 -3.89 -23.66
C LYS A 87 26.87 -3.00 -23.95
N ASN A 88 25.72 -3.29 -23.34
CA ASN A 88 24.46 -2.65 -23.67
C ASN A 88 24.35 -1.28 -22.94
N PRO A 89 24.27 -0.15 -23.66
CA PRO A 89 24.28 1.19 -23.04
C PRO A 89 23.03 1.48 -22.18
N ALA A 90 21.98 0.66 -22.30
CA ALA A 90 20.75 0.76 -21.51
C ALA A 90 20.86 0.13 -20.11
N GLY A 91 21.99 -0.50 -19.75
CA GLY A 91 22.16 -1.17 -18.45
C GLY A 91 21.37 -2.49 -18.35
N GLU A 92 20.91 -3.03 -19.49
CA GLU A 92 20.23 -4.33 -19.55
C GLU A 92 21.24 -5.47 -19.67
N VAL A 93 20.96 -6.58 -18.98
CA VAL A 93 21.73 -7.82 -19.11
C VAL A 93 21.36 -8.49 -20.43
N ASP A 94 22.37 -8.73 -21.27
CA ASP A 94 22.19 -9.49 -22.50
C ASP A 94 22.01 -10.98 -22.20
N LEU A 95 20.75 -11.42 -22.19
CA LEU A 95 20.37 -12.80 -21.91
C LEU A 95 20.87 -13.80 -22.96
N ASP A 96 21.29 -13.36 -24.14
CA ASP A 96 21.87 -14.25 -25.17
C ASP A 96 23.30 -14.69 -24.80
N THR A 97 23.97 -13.97 -23.90
CA THR A 97 25.30 -14.33 -23.38
C THR A 97 25.25 -15.34 -22.23
N MET A 98 24.05 -15.65 -21.73
CA MET A 98 23.84 -16.55 -20.61
C MET A 98 23.50 -17.96 -21.11
N ASP A 99 23.63 -18.95 -20.23
CA ASP A 99 23.22 -20.32 -20.56
C ASP A 99 21.72 -20.35 -20.94
N PRO A 100 21.38 -20.73 -22.19
CA PRO A 100 19.99 -20.77 -22.64
C PRO A 100 19.09 -21.67 -21.79
N ALA A 101 19.63 -22.75 -21.21
CA ALA A 101 18.87 -23.67 -20.38
C ALA A 101 18.43 -23.02 -19.07
N ILE A 102 19.29 -22.20 -18.46
CA ILE A 102 18.99 -21.47 -17.22
C ILE A 102 17.91 -20.41 -17.46
N VAL A 103 18.07 -19.62 -18.53
CA VAL A 103 17.11 -18.55 -18.87
C VAL A 103 15.73 -19.14 -19.18
N GLU A 104 15.67 -20.27 -19.89
CA GLU A 104 14.42 -20.93 -20.19
C GLU A 104 13.75 -21.52 -18.94
N HIS A 105 14.53 -22.12 -18.03
CA HIS A 105 14.04 -22.58 -16.74
C HIS A 105 13.41 -21.43 -15.92
N ASP A 106 14.09 -20.30 -15.80
CA ASP A 106 13.59 -19.14 -15.06
C ASP A 106 12.34 -18.53 -15.72
N ARG A 107 12.27 -18.55 -17.06
CA ARG A 107 11.08 -18.15 -17.81
C ARG A 107 9.90 -19.07 -17.52
N GLN A 108 10.11 -20.38 -17.48
CA GLN A 108 9.06 -21.34 -17.13
C GLN A 108 8.59 -21.15 -15.69
N ARG A 109 9.52 -20.90 -14.76
CA ARG A 109 9.20 -20.61 -13.36
C ARG A 109 8.37 -19.33 -13.21
N LEU A 110 8.74 -18.26 -13.93
CA LEU A 110 7.95 -17.02 -13.97
C LEU A 110 6.51 -17.27 -14.43
N LEU A 111 6.32 -18.05 -15.51
CA LEU A 111 4.98 -18.38 -16.02
C LEU A 111 4.20 -19.30 -15.06
N ALA A 112 4.87 -20.20 -14.34
CA ALA A 112 4.22 -21.05 -13.35
C ALA A 112 3.69 -20.23 -12.17
N ILE A 113 4.51 -19.33 -11.62
CA ILE A 113 4.10 -18.44 -10.51
C ILE A 113 3.02 -17.47 -10.99
N GLU A 114 3.13 -16.94 -12.22
CA GLU A 114 2.09 -16.10 -12.80
C GLU A 114 0.71 -16.76 -12.78
N ARG A 115 0.61 -18.03 -13.18
CA ARG A 115 -0.64 -18.80 -13.14
C ARG A 115 -1.18 -18.92 -11.71
N LEU A 116 -0.31 -19.21 -10.74
CA LEU A 116 -0.68 -19.26 -9.33
C LEU A 116 -1.18 -17.91 -8.83
N THR A 117 -0.52 -16.81 -9.19
CA THR A 117 -0.95 -15.45 -8.83
C THR A 117 -2.31 -15.13 -9.41
N LEU A 118 -2.54 -15.46 -10.69
CA LEU A 118 -3.84 -15.25 -11.36
C LEU A 118 -4.97 -16.04 -10.69
N GLU A 119 -4.72 -17.29 -10.31
CA GLU A 119 -5.66 -18.12 -9.57
C GLU A 119 -5.91 -17.57 -8.16
N THR A 120 -4.86 -17.11 -7.48
CA THR A 120 -4.94 -16.54 -6.12
C THR A 120 -5.78 -15.27 -6.08
N ILE A 121 -5.69 -14.40 -7.08
CA ILE A 121 -6.57 -13.23 -7.22
C ILE A 121 -7.91 -13.58 -7.88
N CYS A 122 -8.14 -14.86 -8.19
CA CYS A 122 -9.28 -15.39 -8.91
C CYS A 122 -9.61 -14.61 -10.19
N PHE A 123 -8.56 -14.23 -10.93
CA PHE A 123 -8.66 -13.44 -12.15
C PHE A 123 -9.41 -12.10 -11.97
N ASN A 124 -9.46 -11.57 -10.74
CA ASN A 124 -10.07 -10.28 -10.47
C ASN A 124 -9.13 -9.13 -10.82
N PHE A 125 -9.29 -8.59 -12.02
CA PHE A 125 -8.53 -7.44 -12.50
C PHE A 125 -9.19 -6.09 -12.23
N THR A 126 -10.26 -6.05 -11.43
CA THR A 126 -11.07 -4.83 -11.19
C THR A 126 -10.61 -4.00 -9.99
N SER A 127 -9.41 -4.30 -9.45
CA SER A 127 -8.88 -3.64 -8.26
C SER A 127 -8.81 -2.12 -8.43
N ARG A 128 -9.40 -1.40 -7.47
CA ARG A 128 -9.42 0.06 -7.44
C ARG A 128 -8.24 0.55 -6.62
N MET A 129 -7.48 1.50 -7.15
CA MET A 129 -6.33 2.09 -6.46
C MET A 129 -6.71 3.41 -5.77
N PRO A 130 -5.99 3.82 -4.70
CA PRO A 130 -6.28 5.07 -3.98
C PRO A 130 -5.98 6.33 -4.81
N PHE A 131 -5.10 6.24 -5.81
CA PHE A 131 -4.53 7.40 -6.52
C PHE A 131 -5.56 8.35 -7.16
N PRO A 132 -6.59 7.88 -7.90
CA PRO A 132 -7.59 8.78 -8.47
C PRO A 132 -8.42 9.47 -7.38
N TYR A 133 -8.62 8.82 -6.24
CA TYR A 133 -9.37 9.36 -5.11
C TYR A 133 -8.59 10.45 -4.40
N VAL A 134 -7.27 10.32 -4.23
CA VAL A 134 -6.43 11.40 -3.67
C VAL A 134 -6.64 12.71 -4.43
N ILE A 135 -6.66 12.65 -5.76
CA ILE A 135 -6.86 13.83 -6.61
C ILE A 135 -8.30 14.38 -6.47
N LYS A 136 -9.31 13.51 -6.55
CA LYS A 136 -10.73 13.91 -6.50
C LYS A 136 -11.11 14.48 -5.13
N ILE A 137 -10.74 13.78 -4.06
CA ILE A 137 -11.00 14.18 -2.67
C ILE A 137 -10.21 15.46 -2.36
N GLY A 138 -8.92 15.52 -2.72
CA GLY A 138 -8.11 16.71 -2.51
C GLY A 138 -8.70 17.96 -3.16
N ARG A 139 -9.19 17.86 -4.40
CA ARG A 139 -9.89 18.96 -5.07
C ARG A 139 -11.23 19.30 -4.40
N ALA A 140 -11.99 18.28 -3.98
CA ALA A 140 -13.28 18.45 -3.31
C ALA A 140 -13.18 19.06 -1.91
N LEU A 141 -12.00 19.02 -1.29
CA LEU A 141 -11.65 19.64 -0.02
C LEU A 141 -10.91 20.98 -0.18
N GLY A 142 -10.68 21.46 -1.42
CA GLY A 142 -9.93 22.71 -1.64
C GLY A 142 -8.44 22.62 -1.30
N ALA A 143 -7.85 21.43 -1.31
CA ALA A 143 -6.46 21.22 -0.92
C ALA A 143 -5.47 21.77 -1.95
N LYS A 144 -4.42 22.43 -1.46
CA LYS A 144 -3.30 22.92 -2.28
C LYS A 144 -2.61 21.76 -3.02
N LYS A 145 -2.09 22.04 -4.23
CA LYS A 145 -1.37 21.07 -5.06
C LYS A 145 -0.20 20.39 -4.33
N GLN A 146 0.46 21.09 -3.41
CA GLN A 146 1.54 20.54 -2.58
C GLN A 146 1.05 19.40 -1.68
N ILE A 147 -0.09 19.59 -1.01
CA ILE A 147 -0.72 18.58 -0.14
C ILE A 147 -1.12 17.37 -0.97
N ILE A 148 -1.78 17.59 -2.12
CA ILE A 148 -2.22 16.50 -3.01
C ILE A 148 -1.02 15.69 -3.54
N LYS A 149 0.09 16.35 -3.91
CA LYS A 149 1.31 15.67 -4.36
C LYS A 149 1.93 14.81 -3.26
N LEU A 150 1.99 15.34 -2.03
CA LEU A 150 2.52 14.59 -0.90
C LEU A 150 1.61 13.42 -0.54
N ALA A 151 0.30 13.64 -0.45
CA ALA A 151 -0.69 12.60 -0.23
C ALA A 151 -0.63 11.49 -1.28
N TRP A 152 -0.37 11.83 -2.54
CA TRP A 152 -0.21 10.83 -3.59
C TRP A 152 1.02 9.93 -3.35
N ARG A 153 2.15 10.50 -2.90
CA ARG A 153 3.35 9.73 -2.52
C ARG A 153 3.10 8.84 -1.30
N LEU A 154 2.43 9.36 -0.28
CA LEU A 154 2.04 8.59 0.90
C LEU A 154 1.09 7.43 0.54
N ALA A 155 0.15 7.65 -0.39
CA ALA A 155 -0.70 6.59 -0.91
C ALA A 155 0.10 5.48 -1.63
N VAL A 156 1.19 5.83 -2.31
CA VAL A 156 2.13 4.83 -2.88
C VAL A 156 2.82 4.06 -1.76
N ASP A 157 3.33 4.77 -0.74
CA ASP A 157 4.02 4.16 0.40
C ASP A 157 3.11 3.22 1.21
N SER A 158 1.78 3.43 1.18
CA SER A 158 0.82 2.52 1.84
C SER A 158 0.89 1.08 1.30
N HIS A 159 1.36 0.87 0.08
CA HIS A 159 1.57 -0.48 -0.46
C HIS A 159 2.76 -1.22 0.14
N ARG A 160 3.57 -0.56 0.97
CA ARG A 160 4.63 -1.17 1.78
C ARG A 160 4.12 -1.66 3.13
N THR A 161 2.84 -1.43 3.43
CA THR A 161 2.14 -1.92 4.62
C THR A 161 0.95 -2.78 4.20
N LEU A 162 0.18 -3.24 5.19
CA LEU A 162 -1.03 -4.02 4.97
C LEU A 162 -2.28 -3.15 4.82
N VAL A 163 -2.14 -1.81 4.87
CA VAL A 163 -3.25 -0.85 4.73
C VAL A 163 -4.14 -1.12 3.51
N PRO A 164 -3.62 -1.40 2.29
CA PRO A 164 -4.47 -1.57 1.10
C PRO A 164 -5.37 -2.81 1.14
N ILE A 165 -5.04 -3.80 1.96
CA ILE A 165 -5.89 -4.97 2.19
C ILE A 165 -6.74 -4.83 3.45
N GLN A 166 -6.41 -3.92 4.37
CA GLN A 166 -7.23 -3.61 5.52
C GLN A 166 -8.35 -2.60 5.18
N TYR A 167 -8.09 -1.62 4.32
CA TYR A 167 -8.97 -0.46 4.14
C TYR A 167 -9.38 -0.22 2.69
N THR A 168 -10.51 0.49 2.50
CA THR A 168 -10.95 0.87 1.16
C THR A 168 -10.00 1.88 0.51
N PRO A 169 -9.87 1.88 -0.83
CA PRO A 169 -9.02 2.86 -1.53
C PRO A 169 -9.40 4.33 -1.26
N VAL A 170 -10.68 4.60 -0.93
CA VAL A 170 -11.17 5.93 -0.54
C VAL A 170 -10.62 6.31 0.84
N THR A 171 -10.71 5.40 1.80
CA THR A 171 -10.18 5.58 3.16
C THR A 171 -8.67 5.79 3.16
N VAL A 172 -7.93 4.98 2.39
CA VAL A 172 -6.48 5.15 2.22
C VAL A 172 -6.13 6.50 1.60
N ALA A 173 -6.88 6.92 0.57
CA ALA A 173 -6.67 8.21 -0.07
C ALA A 173 -6.95 9.39 0.88
N LEU A 174 -8.03 9.31 1.66
CA LEU A 174 -8.40 10.34 2.63
C LEU A 174 -7.39 10.43 3.78
N SER A 175 -6.97 9.29 4.33
CA SER A 175 -5.92 9.24 5.35
C SER A 175 -4.57 9.76 4.81
N SER A 176 -4.24 9.48 3.55
CA SER A 176 -3.03 10.05 2.92
C SER A 176 -3.08 11.58 2.82
N ILE A 177 -4.26 12.18 2.60
CA ILE A 177 -4.45 13.64 2.62
C ILE A 177 -4.34 14.18 4.04
N TYR A 178 -4.92 13.47 5.01
CA TYR A 178 -4.83 13.81 6.43
C TYR A 178 -3.37 13.82 6.91
N LEU A 179 -2.64 12.73 6.65
CA LEU A 179 -1.22 12.61 7.00
C LEU A 179 -0.34 13.63 6.27
N ALA A 180 -0.61 13.91 4.99
CA ALA A 180 0.09 14.98 4.27
C ALA A 180 -0.13 16.35 4.93
N SER A 181 -1.35 16.61 5.39
CA SER A 181 -1.72 17.86 6.08
C SER A 181 -1.03 17.96 7.45
N LEU A 182 -0.95 16.86 8.19
CA LEU A 182 -0.17 16.76 9.43
C LEU A 182 1.31 17.07 9.19
N LEU A 183 1.95 16.38 8.25
CA LEU A 183 3.38 16.53 7.97
C LEU A 183 3.75 17.94 7.46
N LEU A 184 2.84 18.62 6.77
CA LEU A 184 3.07 19.98 6.26
C LEU A 184 2.73 21.09 7.26
N SER A 185 1.91 20.82 8.27
CA SER A 185 1.53 21.81 9.31
C SER A 185 2.27 21.62 10.63
N TRP A 186 2.91 20.46 10.84
CA TRP A 186 3.63 20.16 12.07
C TRP A 186 4.86 21.06 12.24
N GLU A 187 4.95 21.71 13.41
CA GLU A 187 6.02 22.65 13.81
C GLU A 187 6.23 23.87 12.89
N GLN A 188 5.35 24.12 11.91
CA GLN A 188 5.42 25.32 11.09
C GLN A 188 4.65 26.49 11.74
N PRO A 189 5.24 27.71 11.78
CA PRO A 189 4.51 28.89 12.22
C PRO A 189 3.37 29.21 11.25
N GLU A 190 2.20 29.58 11.78
CA GLU A 190 1.06 29.99 10.96
C GLU A 190 1.48 31.12 10.00
N SER A 191 1.37 30.87 8.70
CA SER A 191 1.76 31.85 7.69
C SER A 191 0.68 32.95 7.60
N PRO A 192 1.03 34.23 7.77
CA PRO A 192 0.08 35.31 7.61
C PRO A 192 -0.15 35.57 6.12
N ARG A 193 -1.38 35.25 5.65
CA ARG A 193 -2.03 35.49 4.33
C ARG A 193 -2.37 34.20 3.60
N GLN A 194 -3.66 33.87 3.56
CA GLN A 194 -4.23 32.87 2.66
C GLN A 194 -4.77 33.56 1.40
N GLU A 195 -4.53 32.94 0.24
CA GLU A 195 -5.37 33.21 -0.94
C GLU A 195 -6.78 32.64 -0.71
N PRO A 196 -7.84 33.33 -1.15
CA PRO A 196 -9.22 33.06 -0.73
C PRO A 196 -9.78 31.68 -1.13
N ASP A 197 -9.15 30.96 -2.07
CA ASP A 197 -9.75 29.79 -2.72
C ASP A 197 -9.16 28.42 -2.31
N SER A 198 -8.14 28.35 -1.45
CA SER A 198 -7.48 27.07 -1.10
C SER A 198 -7.22 26.90 0.39
N SER A 199 -7.75 25.82 0.97
CA SER A 199 -7.53 25.46 2.37
C SER A 199 -6.05 25.23 2.66
N SER A 200 -5.58 25.76 3.79
CA SER A 200 -4.22 25.50 4.27
C SER A 200 -4.08 24.08 4.83
N ALA A 201 -2.84 23.64 5.07
CA ALA A 201 -2.58 22.34 5.70
C ALA A 201 -3.15 22.28 7.13
N HIS A 202 -3.12 23.40 7.87
CA HIS A 202 -3.72 23.50 9.21
C HIS A 202 -5.24 23.32 9.15
N ASP A 203 -5.92 24.00 8.22
CA ASP A 203 -7.39 23.90 8.08
C ASP A 203 -7.83 22.47 7.76
N LEU A 204 -7.12 21.80 6.84
CA LEU A 204 -7.43 20.42 6.46
C LEU A 204 -7.14 19.42 7.57
N ARG A 205 -6.03 19.61 8.29
CA ARG A 205 -5.72 18.81 9.48
C ARG A 205 -6.86 18.94 10.50
N ASP A 206 -7.25 20.16 10.84
CA ASP A 206 -8.25 20.43 11.87
C ASP A 206 -9.66 20.01 11.44
N GLN A 207 -9.94 20.02 10.13
CA GLN A 207 -11.19 19.52 9.55
C GLN A 207 -11.26 17.99 9.62
N LEU A 208 -10.19 17.29 9.22
CA LEU A 208 -10.16 15.82 9.12
C LEU A 208 -9.90 15.14 10.47
N HIS A 209 -9.29 15.84 11.42
CA HIS A 209 -9.10 15.34 12.79
C HIS A 209 -10.37 15.41 13.63
N ARG A 210 -11.41 16.16 13.22
CA ARG A 210 -12.68 16.23 13.94
C ARG A 210 -13.76 15.46 13.20
N HIS A 211 -14.65 14.82 13.95
CA HIS A 211 -15.89 14.29 13.39
C HIS A 211 -16.66 15.40 12.66
N GLY A 212 -17.22 15.09 11.50
CA GLY A 212 -17.92 16.07 10.68
C GLY A 212 -18.60 15.46 9.46
N ASP A 213 -19.24 16.33 8.66
CA ASP A 213 -20.03 15.91 7.50
C ASP A 213 -19.22 15.17 6.43
N TRP A 214 -17.90 15.36 6.43
CA TRP A 214 -16.99 14.67 5.52
C TRP A 214 -17.01 13.14 5.73
N GLU A 215 -17.28 12.65 6.95
CA GLU A 215 -17.34 11.21 7.24
C GLU A 215 -18.49 10.56 6.46
N ARG A 216 -19.65 11.24 6.41
CA ARG A 216 -20.80 10.81 5.61
C ARG A 216 -20.53 10.95 4.12
N ARG A 217 -19.85 12.03 3.71
CA ARG A 217 -19.54 12.31 2.30
C ARG A 217 -18.60 11.28 1.68
N PHE A 218 -17.59 10.84 2.43
CA PHE A 218 -16.56 9.91 1.96
C PHE A 218 -16.71 8.49 2.52
N GLN A 219 -17.77 8.23 3.30
CA GLN A 219 -18.08 6.93 3.90
C GLN A 219 -16.87 6.34 4.66
N THR A 220 -16.18 7.20 5.41
CA THR A 220 -14.96 6.89 6.15
C THR A 220 -15.05 7.53 7.53
N HIS A 221 -14.31 7.01 8.50
CA HIS A 221 -14.33 7.45 9.89
C HIS A 221 -12.99 7.99 10.36
N VAL A 222 -12.99 8.99 11.24
CA VAL A 222 -11.74 9.59 11.76
C VAL A 222 -10.85 8.57 12.46
N GLU A 223 -11.43 7.57 13.12
CA GLU A 223 -10.67 6.50 13.78
C GLU A 223 -9.86 5.67 12.75
N ASP A 224 -10.39 5.48 11.55
CA ASP A 224 -9.67 4.77 10.47
C ASP A 224 -8.51 5.62 9.93
N LEU A 225 -8.67 6.95 9.92
CA LEU A 225 -7.62 7.88 9.50
C LEU A 225 -6.45 7.83 10.48
N ASP A 226 -6.73 7.84 11.79
CA ASP A 226 -5.73 7.77 12.86
C ASP A 226 -4.93 6.47 12.80
N VAL A 227 -5.60 5.32 12.66
CA VAL A 227 -4.93 4.01 12.56
C VAL A 227 -3.98 3.97 11.35
N ILE A 228 -4.46 4.38 10.17
CA ILE A 228 -3.61 4.40 8.97
C ILE A 228 -2.47 5.42 9.14
N ALA A 229 -2.72 6.58 9.74
CA ALA A 229 -1.69 7.58 9.98
C ALA A 229 -0.58 7.04 10.89
N HIS A 230 -0.92 6.31 11.95
CA HIS A 230 0.06 5.65 12.82
C HIS A 230 0.86 4.58 12.09
N GLU A 231 0.22 3.69 11.32
CA GLU A 231 0.92 2.66 10.53
C GLU A 231 1.89 3.28 9.52
N MET A 232 1.45 4.35 8.86
CA MET A 232 2.26 5.08 7.88
C MET A 232 3.41 5.86 8.54
N LEU A 233 3.19 6.45 9.71
CA LEU A 233 4.25 7.11 10.47
C LEU A 233 5.31 6.11 10.93
N ASP A 234 4.91 4.90 11.34
CA ASP A 234 5.86 3.84 11.69
C ASP A 234 6.74 3.45 10.51
N LEU A 235 6.15 3.31 9.32
CA LEU A 235 6.90 3.06 8.09
C LEU A 235 7.92 4.19 7.82
N LEU A 236 7.50 5.46 7.95
CA LEU A 236 8.37 6.62 7.71
C LEU A 236 9.49 6.72 8.76
N ILE A 237 9.19 6.46 10.03
CA ILE A 237 10.18 6.46 11.12
C ILE A 237 11.21 5.36 10.89
N GLN A 238 10.76 4.14 10.56
CA GLN A 238 11.67 3.02 10.27
C GLN A 238 12.60 3.35 9.11
N ALA A 239 12.07 3.97 8.04
CA ALA A 239 12.86 4.39 6.90
C ALA A 239 13.86 5.51 7.25
N ALA A 240 13.46 6.48 8.08
CA ALA A 240 14.32 7.58 8.51
C ALA A 240 15.43 7.14 9.48
N GLN A 241 15.16 6.12 10.31
CA GLN A 241 16.14 5.53 11.24
C GLN A 241 17.11 4.56 10.55
N SER A 242 16.75 4.04 9.38
CA SER A 242 17.55 3.05 8.63
C SER A 242 18.07 3.58 7.27
N PRO A 243 18.93 4.61 7.24
CA PRO A 243 19.49 5.14 5.98
C PRO A 243 20.48 4.19 5.26
N SER A 244 20.63 2.93 5.72
CA SER A 244 21.72 2.02 5.34
C SER A 244 21.25 0.60 4.99
N ALA A 245 20.19 0.42 4.21
CA ALA A 245 19.88 -0.89 3.59
C ALA A 245 20.58 -1.04 2.23
N ASN A 246 21.83 -0.59 2.11
CA ASN A 246 22.67 -0.90 0.95
C ASN A 246 23.38 -2.24 1.26
N THR A 247 22.95 -3.31 0.61
CA THR A 247 23.54 -4.64 0.73
C THR A 247 24.94 -4.63 0.12
N SER A 248 25.96 -4.30 0.92
CA SER A 248 27.36 -4.61 0.65
C SER A 248 28.13 -4.59 1.96
N PRO A 249 28.78 -5.71 2.37
CA PRO A 249 29.67 -5.67 3.52
C PRO A 249 30.91 -4.88 3.12
N ARG A 250 30.93 -3.58 3.41
CA ARG A 250 32.20 -2.85 3.45
C ARG A 250 32.94 -3.34 4.69
N THR A 251 33.88 -4.25 4.47
CA THR A 251 34.91 -4.55 5.46
C THR A 251 35.61 -3.23 5.85
N PRO A 252 35.81 -2.94 7.14
CA PRO A 252 36.59 -1.79 7.53
C PRO A 252 38.00 -1.98 6.99
N SER A 253 38.44 -1.06 6.13
CA SER A 253 39.77 -1.10 5.55
C SER A 253 40.80 -0.88 6.65
N SER A 254 41.67 -1.87 6.87
CA SER A 254 42.82 -1.78 7.76
C SER A 254 43.77 -0.66 7.27
N PRO A 255 44.33 0.17 8.18
CA PRO A 255 45.21 1.28 7.79
C PRO A 255 46.51 0.71 7.22
N SER A 256 46.57 0.63 5.89
CA SER A 256 47.78 0.25 5.16
C SER A 256 48.55 1.53 4.80
N PRO A 257 49.86 1.66 5.10
CA PRO A 257 50.61 2.90 4.89
C PRO A 257 50.91 3.27 3.43
N HIS A 258 50.42 2.51 2.44
CA HIS A 258 50.73 2.75 1.02
C HIS A 258 49.48 2.76 0.15
N PRO A 259 49.01 3.95 -0.30
CA PRO A 259 47.91 4.03 -1.25
C PRO A 259 48.41 3.65 -2.65
N SER A 260 47.84 2.57 -3.21
CA SER A 260 48.00 2.25 -4.63
C SER A 260 47.12 3.19 -5.49
N PRO A 261 47.63 3.76 -6.59
CA PRO A 261 46.94 4.82 -7.35
C PRO A 261 45.78 4.34 -8.23
N ARG A 262 45.26 3.11 -8.06
CA ARG A 262 44.32 2.49 -9.01
C ARG A 262 42.83 2.67 -8.68
N ASN A 263 42.48 3.28 -7.55
CA ASN A 263 41.08 3.39 -7.08
C ASN A 263 40.38 4.73 -7.37
N GLN A 264 40.98 5.66 -8.12
CA GLN A 264 40.38 7.00 -8.31
C GLN A 264 39.23 7.06 -9.33
N HIS A 265 38.90 5.97 -10.05
CA HIS A 265 37.96 6.05 -11.18
C HIS A 265 36.61 5.33 -10.98
N LEU A 266 36.28 4.84 -9.77
CA LEU A 266 35.07 4.06 -9.51
C LEU A 266 34.02 4.75 -8.62
N SER A 267 34.10 6.07 -8.46
CA SER A 267 33.25 6.81 -7.50
C SER A 267 32.02 7.49 -8.11
N SER A 268 31.79 7.42 -9.43
CA SER A 268 30.88 8.36 -10.10
C SER A 268 29.50 7.82 -10.51
N THR A 269 29.04 6.67 -10.03
CA THR A 269 27.69 6.17 -10.44
C THR A 269 26.84 5.52 -9.35
N ALA A 270 27.19 5.67 -8.07
CA ALA A 270 26.20 5.45 -7.02
C ALA A 270 25.25 6.65 -7.01
N GLN A 271 24.04 6.50 -7.58
CA GLN A 271 22.96 7.46 -7.39
C GLN A 271 22.84 7.74 -5.90
N ALA A 272 23.12 8.98 -5.49
CA ALA A 272 22.91 9.42 -4.13
C ALA A 272 21.42 9.26 -3.84
N VAL A 273 21.07 8.37 -2.90
CA VAL A 273 19.71 8.28 -2.38
C VAL A 273 19.40 9.65 -1.77
N GLU A 274 18.47 10.37 -2.37
CA GLU A 274 18.03 11.67 -1.87
C GLU A 274 17.56 11.47 -0.41
N PRO A 275 18.12 12.20 0.57
CA PRO A 275 17.74 11.99 1.96
C PRO A 275 16.25 12.25 2.13
N LEU A 276 15.59 11.40 2.90
CA LEU A 276 14.18 11.58 3.25
C LEU A 276 13.98 13.01 3.79
N PRO A 277 12.92 13.72 3.35
CA PRO A 277 12.72 15.12 3.73
C PRO A 277 12.31 15.30 5.20
N TYR A 278 12.22 14.20 5.97
CA TYR A 278 11.73 14.16 7.34
C TYR A 278 12.83 13.72 8.30
N ASN A 279 12.94 14.42 9.43
CA ASN A 279 13.77 13.99 10.53
C ASN A 279 13.04 12.91 11.36
N ALA A 280 13.71 11.82 11.70
CA ALA A 280 13.13 10.74 12.52
C ALA A 280 12.61 11.24 13.88
N ASP A 281 13.28 12.20 14.50
CA ASP A 281 12.86 12.80 15.79
C ASP A 281 11.58 13.63 15.63
N GLN A 282 11.46 14.38 14.53
CA GLN A 282 10.26 15.14 14.20
C GLN A 282 9.05 14.22 13.98
N LEU A 283 9.25 13.11 13.24
CA LEU A 283 8.20 12.11 13.02
C LEU A 283 7.79 11.41 14.32
N LEU A 284 8.75 11.11 15.20
CA LEU A 284 8.46 10.50 16.50
C LEU A 284 7.63 11.44 17.38
N ARG A 285 7.97 12.73 17.43
CA ARG A 285 7.18 13.73 18.17
C ARG A 285 5.76 13.88 17.62
N LEU A 286 5.62 13.92 16.29
CA LEU A 286 4.31 13.92 15.66
C LEU A 286 3.50 12.67 16.03
N LYS A 287 4.13 11.49 16.04
CA LYS A 287 3.47 10.24 16.44
C LYS A 287 3.02 10.28 17.90
N ILE A 288 3.85 10.79 18.81
CA ILE A 288 3.51 10.96 20.23
C ILE A 288 2.30 11.89 20.36
N HIS A 289 2.33 13.04 19.68
CA HIS A 289 1.24 14.00 19.72
C HIS A 289 -0.09 13.42 19.19
N LEU A 290 -0.04 12.67 18.08
CA LEU A 290 -1.23 11.99 17.57
C LEU A 290 -1.77 10.98 18.58
N ARG A 291 -0.89 10.28 19.31
CA ARG A 291 -1.31 9.32 20.33
C ARG A 291 -1.97 9.95 21.55
N GLU A 292 -1.64 11.20 21.87
CA GLU A 292 -2.30 11.96 22.94
C GLU A 292 -3.69 12.48 22.53
N SER A 293 -3.93 12.61 21.23
CA SER A 293 -5.16 13.14 20.64
C SER A 293 -5.95 12.09 19.85
N GLU A 294 -5.58 10.81 19.95
CA GLU A 294 -6.17 9.73 19.14
C GLU A 294 -7.63 9.44 19.54
N HIS A 295 -8.45 9.17 18.54
CA HIS A 295 -9.83 8.72 18.79
C HIS A 295 -9.82 7.26 19.23
N HIS A 296 -10.74 6.88 20.12
CA HIS A 296 -10.84 5.51 20.57
C HIS A 296 -11.10 4.57 19.39
N PRO A 297 -10.27 3.51 19.20
CA PRO A 297 -10.46 2.59 18.10
C PRO A 297 -11.85 1.99 18.13
N ARG A 298 -12.51 1.97 16.96
CA ARG A 298 -13.81 1.32 16.85
C ARG A 298 -13.68 -0.17 17.12
N TYR A 299 -14.57 -0.69 17.97
CA TYR A 299 -14.63 -2.12 18.26
C TYR A 299 -14.86 -2.89 16.96
N ARG A 300 -13.83 -3.62 16.52
CA ARG A 300 -13.92 -4.61 15.46
C ARG A 300 -14.49 -5.87 16.11
N TYR A 301 -15.59 -6.41 15.58
CA TYR A 301 -16.03 -7.74 16.00
C TYR A 301 -14.94 -8.72 15.56
N SER A 302 -14.05 -9.06 16.49
CA SER A 302 -13.05 -10.10 16.27
C SER A 302 -13.79 -11.43 16.27
N LEU A 303 -13.54 -12.27 15.26
CA LEU A 303 -13.98 -13.66 15.33
C LEU A 303 -13.32 -14.27 16.57
N ASP A 304 -14.15 -14.89 17.41
CA ASP A 304 -13.73 -15.46 18.70
C ASP A 304 -12.54 -16.42 18.50
N PRO A 305 -11.41 -16.28 19.23
CA PRO A 305 -10.22 -17.11 19.03
C PRO A 305 -10.44 -18.61 19.26
N ASN A 306 -11.49 -18.97 20.00
CA ASN A 306 -11.87 -20.36 20.29
C ASN A 306 -12.88 -20.94 19.30
N GLY A 307 -13.39 -20.15 18.35
CA GLY A 307 -14.35 -20.56 17.31
C GLY A 307 -13.69 -20.88 15.98
N ILE A 308 -12.55 -21.56 16.00
CA ILE A 308 -11.66 -21.75 14.84
C ILE A 308 -12.34 -22.54 13.69
N ASP A 309 -13.32 -23.39 14.00
CA ASP A 309 -14.11 -24.10 12.98
C ASP A 309 -15.15 -23.18 12.30
N ASP A 310 -15.69 -22.20 13.01
CA ASP A 310 -16.67 -21.23 12.49
C ASP A 310 -15.97 -20.06 11.77
N ALA A 311 -14.65 -19.90 11.85
CA ALA A 311 -13.94 -18.85 11.11
C ALA A 311 -14.02 -19.03 9.58
N SER A 312 -14.12 -20.28 9.09
CA SER A 312 -14.36 -20.55 7.67
C SER A 312 -15.83 -20.35 7.26
N GLU A 313 -16.77 -20.59 8.19
CA GLU A 313 -18.22 -20.40 7.99
C GLU A 313 -18.67 -18.94 8.21
N ALA A 314 -17.94 -18.18 9.03
CA ALA A 314 -18.18 -16.77 9.32
C ALA A 314 -17.46 -15.85 8.33
N LEU A 315 -16.47 -16.35 7.59
CA LEU A 315 -15.91 -15.71 6.40
C LEU A 315 -17.01 -15.63 5.33
N GLY A 316 -17.80 -14.54 5.36
CA GLY A 316 -18.88 -14.32 4.39
C GLY A 316 -20.23 -13.93 4.98
N LYS A 317 -20.37 -13.89 6.31
CA LYS A 317 -21.57 -13.31 6.94
C LYS A 317 -21.53 -11.79 6.71
N ASN A 318 -22.48 -11.29 5.91
CA ASN A 318 -22.57 -9.92 5.40
C ASN A 318 -22.76 -8.88 6.52
N GLU A 319 -21.70 -8.51 7.22
CA GLU A 319 -21.71 -7.40 8.17
C GLU A 319 -21.31 -6.06 7.51
N GLY A 320 -21.99 -5.70 6.41
CA GLY A 320 -22.00 -4.33 5.89
C GLY A 320 -20.87 -3.94 4.93
N THR A 321 -19.76 -4.66 4.89
CA THR A 321 -18.77 -4.57 3.78
C THR A 321 -19.10 -5.63 2.75
N VAL A 322 -19.28 -5.24 1.48
CA VAL A 322 -19.34 -6.20 0.37
C VAL A 322 -17.96 -6.87 0.30
N ARG A 323 -17.83 -8.01 0.98
CA ARG A 323 -16.67 -8.88 0.91
C ARG A 323 -16.84 -9.72 -0.35
N PHE A 324 -15.97 -9.53 -1.34
CA PHE A 324 -15.90 -10.45 -2.47
C PHE A 324 -15.39 -11.78 -1.92
N LEU A 325 -16.30 -12.74 -1.76
CA LEU A 325 -15.95 -14.10 -1.39
C LEU A 325 -15.34 -14.77 -2.60
N PHE A 326 -14.14 -15.30 -2.41
CA PHE A 326 -13.45 -16.13 -3.39
C PHE A 326 -13.81 -17.59 -3.13
N GLY A 327 -14.60 -18.17 -4.02
CA GLY A 327 -14.95 -19.58 -4.02
C GLY A 327 -15.79 -19.95 -5.25
N PRO A 328 -15.64 -21.15 -5.82
CA PRO A 328 -16.45 -21.60 -6.95
C PRO A 328 -17.95 -21.65 -6.57
N PRO A 329 -18.87 -21.35 -7.50
CA PRO A 329 -20.30 -21.38 -7.24
C PRO A 329 -20.75 -22.80 -6.88
N GLY A 330 -21.21 -22.99 -5.64
CA GLY A 330 -21.74 -24.28 -5.15
C GLY A 330 -21.60 -24.55 -3.65
N ILE A 331 -20.83 -23.76 -2.90
CA ILE A 331 -20.63 -23.96 -1.45
C ILE A 331 -21.51 -23.00 -0.61
N VAL A 332 -22.20 -22.06 -1.23
CA VAL A 332 -23.04 -21.09 -0.52
C VAL A 332 -24.47 -21.63 -0.37
N GLY A 333 -24.74 -22.25 0.79
CA GLY A 333 -26.07 -22.30 1.39
C GLY A 333 -27.04 -23.35 0.85
N GLN A 334 -26.87 -24.59 1.30
CA GLN A 334 -28.01 -25.47 1.57
C GLN A 334 -27.88 -26.00 2.99
N GLY A 335 -28.84 -25.64 3.86
CA GLY A 335 -29.07 -26.38 5.09
C GLY A 335 -29.44 -25.54 6.31
N ILE A 336 -30.75 -25.23 6.39
CA ILE A 336 -31.59 -25.01 7.59
C ILE A 336 -31.27 -23.78 8.46
#